data_AF-A0A3E3AHL6-F1
#
_entry.id   AF-A0A3E3AHL6-F1
#
_cell.length_a   1.000
_cell.length_b   1.000
_cell.length_c   1.000
_cell.angle_alpha   90.00
_cell.angle_beta   90.00
_cell.angle_gamma   90.00
#
_symmetry.space_group_name_H-M   'P 1'
#
loop_
_entity.id
_entity.type
_entity.pdbx_description
1 polymer ?
#
loop_
_entity_poly.entity_id
_entity_poly.type
_entity_poly.pdbx_seq_one_letter_code
_entity_poly.pdbx_strand_id
1 'polypeptide(L)'
;MKGLKKLFSAMLVLTMLFGTIANVGMAKIYAAEEGMKRVFSIDAGRKYFSEEQLLQIIDKAYLNGYTDVQILLGNDALRFFLDDMSITVDGKTYASEAVKKAITAGNDHYYKDPNGNALNETEMNRIVAYAKERGLHIIPVINSPGHMDSILVAMEELGMKNVRYSYNGKESERTVNIESDEAIAFTKELVKKYVTYFANANVSEIFNFGADEYANDVFSNPGWGELQKIGLYDEFVVYANDLAKIIKDAGMKPMCFNDGIYYNKKDSSGTFDQDIIISYWTAGWWGFNVAKAEYLVNKGHKILNTNDAWYWVLGNIDAGGYNYNSTVNNINNKKFTDVTGASNELPIIGSMQCVWCDTPSKEHDMDRIIKLMDLYSQKHTDYLIRPADFTKVDEAIAKIPEDLSIYTTESVEKLNTAIDNIDRSIRVTEQSIVDGYAAAIEQAIIDLTLKDADYSKVDEAIAKAEALNKDEYTDFSKVDAAVKAVKRGLDITKQKDVDAMAAAINEALAALEKKEAVTPDKPNSEKVDSPKTGDTTNTMVWLSFAAMSILASTLVLKKRKTY
;
A
#
# COMPACT_ATOMS: atom_id res chain seq x y z
N MET A 1 -31.73 -61.39 5.37
CA MET A 1 -30.57 -61.47 4.44
C MET A 1 -29.61 -60.36 4.87
N LYS A 2 -28.50 -60.65 5.56
CA LYS A 2 -27.15 -61.08 5.08
C LYS A 2 -26.49 -60.08 4.11
N GLY A 3 -25.28 -59.61 4.47
CA GLY A 3 -24.40 -58.71 3.70
C GLY A 3 -24.50 -57.25 4.19
N LEU A 4 -23.60 -56.65 4.98
CA LEU A 4 -22.14 -56.73 5.16
C LEU A 4 -21.29 -56.09 4.03
N LYS A 5 -20.90 -54.83 4.25
CA LYS A 5 -19.59 -54.16 3.99
C LYS A 5 -19.73 -52.73 4.57
N LYS A 6 -18.96 -52.27 5.57
CA LYS A 6 -17.52 -51.88 5.55
C LYS A 6 -17.24 -50.89 4.39
N LEU A 7 -16.62 -49.73 4.59
CA LEU A 7 -15.92 -49.16 5.77
C LEU A 7 -15.67 -47.66 5.50
N PHE A 8 -15.90 -46.75 6.46
CA PHE A 8 -15.00 -45.62 6.79
C PHE A 8 -15.61 -44.82 7.95
N SER A 9 -14.87 -44.70 9.05
CA SER A 9 -15.29 -44.05 10.28
C SER A 9 -14.55 -42.73 10.49
N ALA A 10 -15.29 -41.77 11.07
CA ALA A 10 -14.90 -40.91 12.19
C ALA A 10 -13.78 -39.87 12.04
N MET A 11 -14.17 -38.60 12.11
CA MET A 11 -13.93 -37.74 13.29
C MET A 11 -14.77 -36.45 13.21
N LEU A 12 -15.79 -36.32 14.06
CA LEU A 12 -16.47 -35.04 14.32
C LEU A 12 -17.07 -35.01 15.73
N VAL A 13 -16.23 -35.18 16.75
CA VAL A 13 -16.55 -34.83 18.14
C VAL A 13 -15.30 -34.28 18.82
N LEU A 14 -15.11 -32.96 18.76
CA LEU A 14 -14.57 -32.20 19.87
C LEU A 14 -15.21 -30.80 19.87
N THR A 15 -16.41 -30.74 20.43
CA THR A 15 -17.18 -29.51 20.62
C THR A 15 -16.83 -28.82 21.94
N MET A 16 -17.08 -27.50 21.99
CA MET A 16 -17.21 -26.66 23.18
C MET A 16 -15.93 -26.21 23.91
N LEU A 17 -15.33 -25.12 23.42
CA LEU A 17 -14.91 -24.01 24.30
C LEU A 17 -14.92 -22.62 23.61
N PHE A 18 -15.81 -22.40 22.65
CA PHE A 18 -16.23 -21.06 22.21
C PHE A 18 -17.72 -20.89 22.50
N GLY A 19 -18.01 -20.50 23.74
CA GLY A 19 -19.37 -20.27 24.21
C GLY A 19 -19.90 -18.93 23.71
N THR A 20 -20.88 -18.97 22.82
CA THR A 20 -21.88 -17.92 22.60
C THR A 20 -21.32 -16.48 22.52
N ILE A 21 -20.74 -16.12 21.36
CA ILE A 21 -21.07 -14.79 20.84
C ILE A 21 -22.57 -14.83 20.56
N ALA A 22 -23.33 -14.14 21.40
CA ALA A 22 -24.77 -14.06 21.22
C ALA A 22 -25.03 -13.46 19.84
N ASN A 23 -25.90 -14.10 19.06
CA ASN A 23 -26.42 -13.54 17.82
C ASN A 23 -27.44 -12.43 18.15
N VAL A 24 -26.99 -11.44 18.93
CA VAL A 24 -27.54 -10.09 18.87
C VAL A 24 -27.32 -9.69 17.43
N GLY A 25 -28.39 -9.40 16.71
CA GLY A 25 -28.27 -8.75 15.43
C GLY A 25 -27.61 -7.40 15.69
N MET A 26 -26.28 -7.35 15.52
CA MET A 26 -25.60 -6.09 15.30
C MET A 26 -26.25 -5.55 14.04
N ALA A 27 -27.13 -4.56 14.22
CA ALA A 27 -27.32 -3.59 13.17
C ALA A 27 -25.91 -3.20 12.75
N LYS A 28 -25.55 -3.47 11.48
CA LYS A 28 -24.41 -2.81 10.86
C LYS A 28 -24.59 -1.34 11.23
N ILE A 29 -23.71 -0.80 12.05
CA ILE A 29 -23.68 0.64 12.27
C ILE A 29 -23.34 1.16 10.89
N TYR A 30 -24.33 1.73 10.22
CA TYR A 30 -24.17 2.27 8.88
C TYR A 30 -23.16 3.42 9.02
N ALA A 31 -21.89 3.13 8.72
CA ALA A 31 -20.93 4.17 8.37
C ALA A 31 -21.59 5.04 7.30
N ALA A 32 -21.49 6.36 7.42
CA ALA A 32 -22.26 7.29 6.61
C ALA A 32 -21.92 7.08 5.12
N GLU A 33 -22.81 6.35 4.45
CA GLU A 33 -22.74 5.85 3.08
C GLU A 33 -21.41 5.13 2.68
N GLU A 34 -21.44 3.79 2.72
CA GLU A 34 -20.53 2.90 1.98
C GLU A 34 -20.51 3.32 0.48
N GLY A 35 -19.63 4.25 0.10
CA GLY A 35 -19.48 4.73 -1.28
C GLY A 35 -19.06 6.19 -1.47
N MET A 36 -19.19 7.07 -0.45
CA MET A 36 -18.75 8.46 -0.61
C MET A 36 -17.22 8.59 -0.69
N LYS A 37 -16.74 9.37 -1.67
CA LYS A 37 -15.35 9.79 -1.83
C LYS A 37 -14.97 10.87 -0.82
N ARG A 38 -13.77 10.76 -0.26
CA ARG A 38 -13.16 11.77 0.60
C ARG A 38 -11.81 12.08 -0.04
N VAL A 39 -11.71 13.24 -0.67
CA VAL A 39 -10.59 13.55 -1.57
C VAL A 39 -9.72 14.67 -0.98
N PHE A 40 -8.41 14.50 -1.03
CA PHE A 40 -7.45 15.59 -0.80
C PHE A 40 -6.80 15.96 -2.14
N SER A 41 -6.81 17.25 -2.50
CA SER A 41 -6.28 17.75 -3.76
C SER A 41 -5.04 18.61 -3.56
N ILE A 42 -4.00 18.38 -4.35
CA ILE A 42 -2.76 19.17 -4.34
C ILE A 42 -2.39 19.67 -5.75
N ASP A 43 -2.12 20.97 -5.85
CA ASP A 43 -1.66 21.63 -7.08
C ASP A 43 -0.16 21.40 -7.32
N ALA A 44 0.15 20.23 -7.88
CA ALA A 44 1.49 19.86 -8.35
C ALA A 44 1.74 20.23 -9.83
N GLY A 45 0.82 21.00 -10.45
CA GLY A 45 0.98 21.54 -11.80
C GLY A 45 1.75 22.85 -11.75
N ARG A 46 1.26 23.84 -10.98
CA ARG A 46 1.94 25.14 -10.85
C ARG A 46 3.31 25.00 -10.20
N LYS A 47 3.38 24.22 -9.12
CA LYS A 47 4.55 24.03 -8.26
C LYS A 47 5.03 22.58 -8.32
N TYR A 48 6.34 22.35 -8.36
CA TYR A 48 6.87 20.99 -8.35
C TYR A 48 6.75 20.37 -6.95
N PHE A 49 6.26 19.14 -6.85
CA PHE A 49 6.33 18.31 -5.64
C PHE A 49 7.16 17.07 -5.94
N SER A 50 8.08 16.70 -5.04
CA SER A 50 8.86 15.47 -5.18
C SER A 50 8.01 14.23 -4.91
N GLU A 51 8.48 13.07 -5.37
CA GLU A 51 7.90 11.77 -5.00
C GLU A 51 7.72 11.67 -3.48
N GLU A 52 8.76 11.95 -2.69
CA GLU A 52 8.72 11.88 -1.22
C GLU A 52 7.60 12.74 -0.63
N GLN A 53 7.42 13.98 -1.09
CA GLN A 53 6.36 14.87 -0.61
C GLN A 53 4.95 14.32 -0.95
N LEU A 54 4.79 13.71 -2.13
CA LEU A 54 3.53 13.08 -2.52
C LEU A 54 3.27 11.79 -1.74
N LEU A 55 4.31 10.98 -1.44
CA LEU A 55 4.17 9.81 -0.56
C LEU A 55 3.75 10.23 0.86
N GLN A 56 4.31 11.31 1.41
CA GLN A 56 3.89 11.88 2.71
C GLN A 56 2.42 12.32 2.69
N ILE A 57 1.94 12.92 1.61
CA ILE A 57 0.51 13.28 1.43
C ILE A 57 -0.36 12.00 1.36
N ILE A 58 0.08 10.96 0.67
CA ILE A 58 -0.64 9.68 0.54
C ILE A 58 -0.72 8.94 1.88
N ASP A 59 0.38 8.83 2.62
CA ASP A 59 0.39 8.32 4.00
C ASP A 59 -0.58 9.11 4.89
N LYS A 60 -0.54 10.44 4.80
CA LYS A 60 -1.42 11.30 5.60
C LYS A 60 -2.89 11.13 5.22
N ALA A 61 -3.18 11.02 3.92
CA ALA A 61 -4.53 10.75 3.42
C ALA A 61 -5.07 9.41 3.94
N TYR A 62 -4.24 8.36 3.95
CA TYR A 62 -4.61 7.04 4.48
C TYR A 62 -4.96 7.11 5.97
N LEU A 63 -4.04 7.65 6.78
CA LEU A 63 -4.21 7.80 8.23
C LEU A 63 -5.43 8.66 8.59
N ASN A 64 -5.75 9.63 7.75
CA ASN A 64 -6.85 10.56 7.96
C ASN A 64 -8.19 10.10 7.33
N GLY A 65 -8.26 8.89 6.78
CA GLY A 65 -9.53 8.29 6.32
C GLY A 65 -10.07 8.79 4.97
N TYR A 66 -9.20 9.43 4.17
CA TYR A 66 -9.47 9.75 2.77
C TYR A 66 -9.56 8.46 1.92
N THR A 67 -10.11 8.56 0.71
CA THR A 67 -10.18 7.47 -0.29
C THR A 67 -9.38 7.77 -1.55
N ASP A 68 -9.21 9.04 -1.88
CA ASP A 68 -8.58 9.46 -3.12
C ASP A 68 -7.65 10.66 -2.84
N VAL A 69 -6.51 10.73 -3.51
CA VAL A 69 -5.69 11.93 -3.61
C VAL A 69 -5.79 12.45 -5.04
N GLN A 70 -6.29 13.67 -5.22
CA GLN A 70 -6.24 14.34 -6.51
C GLN A 70 -4.89 15.05 -6.64
N ILE A 71 -4.17 14.73 -7.71
CA ILE A 71 -2.88 15.37 -8.03
C ILE A 71 -3.07 16.11 -9.35
N LEU A 72 -3.02 17.44 -9.31
CA LEU A 72 -2.96 18.21 -10.53
C LEU A 72 -1.55 18.08 -11.10
N LEU A 73 -1.44 17.53 -12.31
CA LEU A 73 -0.18 17.29 -12.99
C LEU A 73 0.00 18.23 -14.18
N GLY A 74 -1.09 18.60 -14.84
CA GLY A 74 -1.18 19.72 -15.78
C GLY A 74 -2.13 20.75 -15.21
N ASN A 75 -1.60 21.90 -14.78
CA ASN A 75 -2.34 23.05 -14.28
C ASN A 75 -1.42 24.29 -14.28
N ASP A 76 -1.65 25.17 -15.23
CA ASP A 76 -0.69 26.14 -15.83
C ASP A 76 0.57 25.43 -16.40
N ALA A 77 1.37 24.78 -15.54
CA ALA A 77 2.50 23.94 -15.93
C ALA A 77 2.16 22.44 -15.92
N LEU A 78 2.89 21.65 -16.73
CA LEU A 78 2.70 20.20 -16.93
C LEU A 78 3.91 19.41 -16.39
N ARG A 79 3.80 18.98 -15.13
CA ARG A 79 4.91 18.44 -14.33
C ARG A 79 4.91 16.91 -14.24
N PHE A 80 4.52 16.23 -15.30
CA PHE A 80 4.62 14.76 -15.41
C PHE A 80 4.97 14.33 -16.83
N PHE A 81 6.08 13.61 -17.01
CA PHE A 81 6.49 13.03 -18.30
C PHE A 81 6.38 11.51 -18.30
N LEU A 82 5.67 10.99 -19.30
CA LEU A 82 5.72 9.58 -19.66
C LEU A 82 7.06 9.25 -20.34
N ASP A 83 7.43 7.96 -20.37
CA ASP A 83 8.63 7.51 -21.06
C ASP A 83 8.51 7.76 -22.57
N ASP A 84 7.33 7.56 -23.15
CA ASP A 84 6.97 7.96 -24.51
C ASP A 84 5.96 9.12 -24.58
N MET A 85 6.49 10.32 -24.82
CA MET A 85 5.73 11.53 -25.11
C MET A 85 5.49 11.77 -26.61
N SER A 86 5.73 10.80 -27.51
CA SER A 86 5.58 11.03 -28.96
C SER A 86 4.12 11.20 -29.38
N ILE A 87 3.75 12.37 -29.89
CA ILE A 87 2.37 12.72 -30.25
C ILE A 87 2.22 12.70 -31.76
N THR A 88 1.12 12.15 -32.27
CA THR A 88 0.82 12.15 -33.71
C THR A 88 -0.53 12.82 -33.95
N VAL A 89 -0.53 13.88 -34.77
CA VAL A 89 -1.69 14.66 -35.17
C VAL A 89 -1.69 14.73 -36.69
N ASP A 90 -2.79 14.39 -37.35
CA ASP A 90 -2.98 14.50 -38.80
C ASP A 90 -1.82 13.94 -39.66
N GLY A 91 -1.22 12.82 -39.21
CA GLY A 91 -0.09 12.16 -39.88
C GLY A 91 1.29 12.78 -39.62
N LYS A 92 1.36 13.88 -38.86
CA LYS A 92 2.60 14.50 -38.35
C LYS A 92 2.92 13.96 -36.96
N THR A 93 4.06 13.28 -36.82
CA THR A 93 4.55 12.78 -35.52
C THR A 93 5.62 13.70 -34.93
N TYR A 94 5.36 14.18 -33.72
CA TYR A 94 6.32 14.87 -32.87
C TYR A 94 7.08 13.83 -32.02
N ALA A 95 8.40 13.81 -32.12
CA ALA A 95 9.22 12.83 -31.40
C ALA A 95 9.18 13.05 -29.87
N SER A 96 9.21 11.96 -29.08
CA SER A 96 9.11 11.98 -27.61
C SER A 96 10.04 13.01 -26.96
N GLU A 97 11.33 12.99 -27.31
CA GLU A 97 12.33 13.91 -26.74
C GLU A 97 12.13 15.37 -27.19
N ALA A 98 11.54 15.61 -28.36
CA ALA A 98 11.17 16.96 -28.78
C ALA A 98 9.99 17.48 -27.96
N VAL A 99 8.97 16.65 -27.71
CA VAL A 99 7.82 16.99 -26.87
C VAL A 99 8.25 17.22 -25.41
N LYS A 100 9.08 16.33 -24.83
CA LYS A 100 9.63 16.53 -23.47
C LYS A 100 10.40 17.84 -23.36
N LYS A 101 11.29 18.14 -24.32
CA LYS A 101 12.06 19.39 -24.35
C LYS A 101 11.15 20.62 -24.44
N ALA A 102 10.12 20.57 -25.29
CA ALA A 102 9.17 21.65 -25.48
C ALA A 102 8.35 21.92 -24.20
N ILE A 103 7.84 20.87 -23.52
CA ILE A 103 7.13 21.02 -22.25
C ILE A 103 8.08 21.46 -21.13
N THR A 104 9.34 21.00 -21.11
CA THR A 104 10.35 21.51 -20.17
C THR A 104 10.54 23.02 -20.32
N ALA A 105 10.63 23.51 -21.56
CA ALA A 105 10.72 24.94 -21.86
C ALA A 105 9.45 25.70 -21.42
N GLY A 106 8.25 25.13 -21.66
CA GLY A 106 6.99 25.71 -21.18
C GLY A 106 6.86 25.75 -19.65
N ASN A 107 7.29 24.70 -18.95
CA ASN A 107 7.35 24.65 -17.50
C ASN A 107 8.31 25.71 -16.93
N ASP A 108 9.49 25.84 -17.55
CA ASP A 108 10.48 26.85 -17.17
C ASP A 108 10.00 28.29 -17.47
N HIS A 109 9.24 28.48 -18.55
CA HIS A 109 8.63 29.76 -18.93
C HIS A 109 7.57 30.19 -17.91
N TYR A 110 6.65 29.29 -17.55
CA TYR A 110 5.64 29.54 -16.53
C TYR A 110 6.29 29.77 -15.15
N TYR A 111 7.02 28.77 -14.66
CA TYR A 111 7.80 28.86 -13.43
C TYR A 111 8.88 27.77 -13.38
N LYS A 112 10.11 28.20 -13.64
CA LYS A 112 11.35 27.44 -13.39
C LYS A 112 11.56 27.22 -11.89
N ASP A 113 10.81 26.27 -11.32
CA ASP A 113 10.86 25.88 -9.91
C ASP A 113 12.25 25.31 -9.57
N PRO A 114 12.97 25.87 -8.58
CA PRO A 114 14.31 25.42 -8.22
C PRO A 114 14.33 24.01 -7.61
N ASN A 115 13.17 23.46 -7.22
CA ASN A 115 13.05 22.13 -6.60
C ASN A 115 12.93 20.99 -7.62
N GLY A 116 12.56 21.28 -8.88
CA GLY A 116 12.39 20.29 -9.94
C GLY A 116 11.50 20.80 -11.08
N ASN A 117 11.52 20.12 -12.24
CA ASN A 117 10.67 20.50 -13.38
C ASN A 117 9.40 19.64 -13.45
N ALA A 118 9.55 18.32 -13.56
CA ALA A 118 8.48 17.34 -13.73
C ALA A 118 8.86 15.99 -13.10
N LEU A 119 7.87 15.22 -12.65
CA LEU A 119 8.01 13.80 -12.30
C LEU A 119 8.17 12.96 -13.58
N ASN A 120 8.85 11.82 -13.49
CA ASN A 120 8.92 10.82 -14.57
C ASN A 120 7.96 9.63 -14.34
N GLU A 121 7.76 8.81 -15.37
CA GLU A 121 6.88 7.64 -15.33
C GLU A 121 7.27 6.63 -14.24
N THR A 122 8.56 6.46 -13.98
CA THR A 122 9.03 5.51 -12.95
C THR A 122 8.71 6.00 -11.54
N GLU A 123 8.79 7.32 -11.28
CA GLU A 123 8.33 7.94 -10.03
C GLU A 123 6.81 7.82 -9.89
N MET A 124 6.03 8.18 -10.92
CA MET A 124 4.58 8.07 -10.87
C MET A 124 4.11 6.62 -10.68
N ASN A 125 4.77 5.64 -11.30
CA ASN A 125 4.49 4.22 -11.10
C ASN A 125 4.69 3.80 -9.62
N ARG A 126 5.69 4.34 -8.92
CA ARG A 126 5.89 4.10 -7.47
C ARG A 126 4.82 4.80 -6.63
N ILE A 127 4.53 6.08 -6.91
CA ILE A 127 3.47 6.85 -6.22
C ILE A 127 2.11 6.13 -6.33
N VAL A 128 1.78 5.66 -7.53
CA VAL A 128 0.56 4.88 -7.81
C VAL A 128 0.54 3.55 -7.06
N ALA A 129 1.63 2.79 -7.08
CA ALA A 129 1.70 1.51 -6.35
C ALA A 129 1.55 1.72 -4.83
N TYR A 130 2.21 2.74 -4.28
CA TYR A 130 2.18 3.08 -2.86
C TYR A 130 0.79 3.49 -2.36
N ALA A 131 0.02 4.21 -3.18
CA ALA A 131 -1.39 4.53 -2.91
C ALA A 131 -2.26 3.25 -2.91
N LYS A 132 -2.08 2.37 -3.90
CA LYS A 132 -2.82 1.09 -3.98
C LYS A 132 -2.58 0.18 -2.78
N GLU A 133 -1.35 0.07 -2.31
CA GLU A 133 -0.99 -0.71 -1.12
C GLU A 133 -1.74 -0.25 0.14
N ARG A 134 -2.22 1.00 0.17
CA ARG A 134 -3.02 1.61 1.24
C ARG A 134 -4.53 1.66 0.94
N GLY A 135 -4.97 1.11 -0.18
CA GLY A 135 -6.35 1.19 -0.64
C GLY A 135 -6.80 2.61 -1.03
N LEU A 136 -5.86 3.48 -1.43
CA LEU A 136 -6.12 4.82 -1.93
C LEU A 136 -6.07 4.88 -3.46
N HIS A 137 -6.88 5.76 -4.03
CA HIS A 137 -6.87 6.09 -5.46
C HIS A 137 -6.10 7.38 -5.75
N ILE A 138 -5.56 7.51 -6.96
CA ILE A 138 -4.95 8.76 -7.47
C ILE A 138 -5.82 9.32 -8.59
N ILE A 139 -6.44 10.48 -8.38
CA ILE A 139 -7.20 11.19 -9.40
C ILE A 139 -6.23 12.16 -10.11
N PRO A 140 -5.77 11.88 -11.34
CA PRO A 140 -4.95 12.83 -12.08
C PRO A 140 -5.79 14.01 -12.57
N VAL A 141 -5.17 15.19 -12.67
CA VAL A 141 -5.71 16.32 -13.44
C VAL A 141 -4.71 16.74 -14.52
N ILE A 142 -5.18 16.81 -15.76
CA ILE A 142 -4.50 17.47 -16.88
C ILE A 142 -5.48 18.52 -17.43
N ASN A 143 -5.29 19.77 -17.01
CA ASN A 143 -6.23 20.85 -17.27
C ASN A 143 -6.18 21.33 -18.73
N SER A 144 -7.36 21.57 -19.32
CA SER A 144 -7.56 22.21 -20.63
C SER A 144 -9.06 22.56 -20.78
N PRO A 145 -9.46 23.53 -21.61
CA PRO A 145 -8.65 24.34 -22.54
C PRO A 145 -8.00 25.57 -21.90
N GLY A 146 -8.33 25.91 -20.65
CA GLY A 146 -7.60 26.88 -19.83
C GLY A 146 -6.46 26.24 -19.04
N HIS A 147 -5.73 27.04 -18.27
CA HIS A 147 -4.70 26.58 -17.33
C HIS A 147 -3.69 25.59 -17.94
N MET A 148 -3.18 25.92 -19.13
CA MET A 148 -2.29 25.05 -19.91
C MET A 148 -1.08 25.78 -20.51
N ASP A 149 -0.61 26.86 -19.86
CA ASP A 149 0.49 27.75 -20.24
C ASP A 149 1.72 27.01 -20.82
N SER A 150 2.22 26.00 -20.11
CA SER A 150 3.39 25.22 -20.55
C SER A 150 3.13 24.40 -21.82
N ILE A 151 1.90 23.95 -22.04
CA ILE A 151 1.49 23.17 -23.20
C ILE A 151 1.38 24.10 -24.42
N LEU A 152 0.92 25.34 -24.25
CA LEU A 152 0.88 26.36 -25.31
C LEU A 152 2.28 26.71 -25.78
N VAL A 153 3.20 27.00 -24.86
CA VAL A 153 4.63 27.21 -25.18
C VAL A 153 5.22 25.97 -25.87
N ALA A 154 4.86 24.77 -25.41
CA ALA A 154 5.35 23.53 -26.03
C ALA A 154 4.88 23.37 -27.48
N MET A 155 3.62 23.68 -27.79
CA MET A 155 3.11 23.68 -29.18
C MET A 155 3.86 24.68 -30.07
N GLU A 156 4.17 25.87 -29.55
CA GLU A 156 4.90 26.92 -30.26
C GLU A 156 6.36 26.51 -30.55
N GLU A 157 7.06 25.92 -29.57
CA GLU A 157 8.40 25.32 -29.71
C GLU A 157 8.40 24.13 -30.70
N LEU A 158 7.30 23.37 -30.77
CA LEU A 158 7.07 22.32 -31.78
C LEU A 158 6.67 22.88 -33.17
N GLY A 159 6.58 24.21 -33.29
CA GLY A 159 6.41 24.92 -34.55
C GLY A 159 4.96 25.24 -34.95
N MET A 160 3.96 24.89 -34.12
CA MET A 160 2.56 25.19 -34.38
C MET A 160 2.29 26.71 -34.41
N LYS A 161 1.14 27.10 -34.94
CA LYS A 161 0.73 28.52 -35.11
C LYS A 161 -0.71 28.68 -34.65
N ASN A 162 -1.11 29.92 -34.32
CA ASN A 162 -2.45 30.23 -33.81
C ASN A 162 -2.84 29.34 -32.61
N VAL A 163 -1.89 29.17 -31.68
CA VAL A 163 -2.02 28.25 -30.53
C VAL A 163 -2.85 28.86 -29.40
N ARG A 164 -2.70 30.17 -29.15
CA ARG A 164 -3.28 30.87 -28.00
C ARG A 164 -4.61 31.50 -28.36
N TYR A 165 -5.59 31.40 -27.47
CA TYR A 165 -6.82 32.17 -27.60
C TYR A 165 -6.49 33.65 -27.58
N SER A 166 -7.15 34.46 -28.42
CA SER A 166 -6.95 35.90 -28.44
C SER A 166 -8.26 36.65 -28.59
N TYR A 167 -8.36 37.82 -27.96
CA TYR A 167 -9.51 38.70 -28.08
C TYR A 167 -9.07 40.17 -28.03
N ASN A 168 -9.57 40.98 -28.98
CA ASN A 168 -9.24 42.40 -29.12
C ASN A 168 -7.73 42.73 -29.07
N GLY A 169 -6.89 41.86 -29.66
CA GLY A 169 -5.43 42.05 -29.73
C GLY A 169 -4.68 41.68 -28.45
N LYS A 170 -5.33 41.03 -27.48
CA LYS A 170 -4.70 40.41 -26.31
C LYS A 170 -4.76 38.90 -26.45
N GLU A 171 -3.60 38.26 -26.46
CA GLU A 171 -3.46 36.80 -26.44
C GLU A 171 -3.48 36.28 -24.99
N SER A 172 -3.95 35.05 -24.79
CA SER A 172 -3.92 34.35 -23.51
C SER A 172 -2.57 33.67 -23.29
N GLU A 173 -2.03 33.79 -22.09
CA GLU A 173 -0.91 32.97 -21.62
C GLU A 173 -1.36 31.56 -21.23
N ARG A 174 -2.66 31.35 -21.01
CA ARG A 174 -3.21 30.17 -20.33
C ARG A 174 -4.12 29.28 -21.16
N THR A 175 -4.72 29.82 -22.21
CA THR A 175 -5.87 29.21 -22.89
C THR A 175 -5.59 28.94 -24.37
N VAL A 176 -5.83 27.70 -24.80
CA VAL A 176 -5.69 27.30 -26.22
C VAL A 176 -6.75 27.99 -27.09
N ASN A 177 -6.40 28.35 -28.33
CA ASN A 177 -7.37 28.81 -29.30
C ASN A 177 -8.29 27.65 -29.68
N ILE A 178 -9.56 27.73 -29.30
CA ILE A 178 -10.54 26.67 -29.57
C ILE A 178 -10.92 26.54 -31.06
N GLU A 179 -10.67 27.57 -31.86
CA GLU A 179 -10.83 27.56 -33.33
C GLU A 179 -9.60 27.00 -34.07
N SER A 180 -8.57 26.50 -33.34
CA SER A 180 -7.32 26.01 -33.92
C SER A 180 -7.28 24.48 -33.96
N ASP A 181 -7.68 23.90 -35.09
CA ASP A 181 -7.74 22.44 -35.30
C ASP A 181 -6.45 21.72 -34.89
N GLU A 182 -5.27 22.20 -35.31
CA GLU A 182 -3.97 21.57 -34.99
C GLU A 182 -3.70 21.57 -33.46
N ALA A 183 -3.97 22.70 -32.79
CA ALA A 183 -3.74 22.83 -31.35
C ALA A 183 -4.74 22.01 -30.53
N ILE A 184 -6.01 21.99 -30.93
CA ILE A 184 -7.06 21.19 -30.28
C ILE A 184 -6.83 19.69 -30.49
N ALA A 185 -6.45 19.26 -31.68
CA ALA A 185 -6.10 17.86 -31.95
C ALA A 185 -4.87 17.41 -31.15
N PHE A 186 -3.82 18.24 -31.05
CA PHE A 186 -2.66 17.96 -30.20
C PHE A 186 -3.04 17.87 -28.71
N THR A 187 -3.89 18.78 -28.22
CA THR A 187 -4.36 18.76 -26.82
C THR A 187 -5.14 17.48 -26.51
N LYS A 188 -6.05 17.08 -27.42
CA LYS A 188 -6.83 15.83 -27.30
C LYS A 188 -5.93 14.60 -27.26
N GLU A 189 -4.92 14.48 -28.13
CA GLU A 189 -3.97 13.35 -28.12
C GLU A 189 -3.02 13.37 -26.90
N LEU A 190 -2.63 14.55 -26.40
CA LEU A 190 -1.87 14.69 -25.15
C LEU A 190 -2.68 14.20 -23.94
N VAL A 191 -3.93 14.65 -23.79
CA VAL A 191 -4.84 14.18 -22.72
C VAL A 191 -5.04 12.67 -22.83
N LYS A 192 -5.34 12.16 -24.03
CA LYS A 192 -5.52 10.73 -24.33
C LYS A 192 -4.31 9.87 -23.93
N LYS A 193 -3.08 10.36 -24.08
CA LYS A 193 -1.87 9.66 -23.57
C LYS A 193 -1.92 9.48 -22.05
N TYR A 194 -2.14 10.55 -21.29
CA TYR A 194 -2.20 10.47 -19.83
C TYR A 194 -3.39 9.64 -19.34
N VAL A 195 -4.56 9.81 -19.95
CA VAL A 195 -5.75 8.97 -19.71
C VAL A 195 -5.41 7.49 -19.89
N THR A 196 -4.77 7.13 -21.02
CA THR A 196 -4.36 5.75 -21.31
C THR A 196 -3.38 5.21 -20.27
N TYR A 197 -2.41 6.02 -19.84
CA TYR A 197 -1.48 5.66 -18.77
C TYR A 197 -2.20 5.37 -17.45
N PHE A 198 -3.05 6.30 -16.97
CA PHE A 198 -3.74 6.13 -15.69
C PHE A 198 -4.81 5.01 -15.71
N ALA A 199 -5.46 4.79 -16.85
CA ALA A 199 -6.35 3.65 -17.06
C ALA A 199 -5.60 2.31 -16.96
N ASN A 200 -4.46 2.17 -17.66
CA ASN A 200 -3.60 0.99 -17.59
C ASN A 200 -3.01 0.79 -16.19
N ALA A 201 -2.66 1.89 -15.52
CA ALA A 201 -2.19 1.88 -14.14
C ALA A 201 -3.29 1.43 -13.16
N ASN A 202 -4.57 1.50 -13.54
CA ASN A 202 -5.75 1.02 -12.80
C ASN A 202 -5.74 1.46 -11.31
N VAL A 203 -5.46 2.75 -11.08
CA VAL A 203 -5.31 3.35 -9.74
C VAL A 203 -6.52 4.18 -9.33
N SER A 204 -7.31 4.63 -10.29
CA SER A 204 -8.53 5.41 -10.07
C SER A 204 -9.49 5.15 -11.20
N GLU A 205 -10.77 5.26 -10.88
CA GLU A 205 -11.87 5.26 -11.83
C GLU A 205 -12.15 6.65 -12.43
N ILE A 206 -11.54 7.73 -11.92
CA ILE A 206 -11.78 9.12 -12.37
C ILE A 206 -10.52 9.73 -12.96
N PHE A 207 -10.69 10.42 -14.09
CA PHE A 207 -9.71 11.36 -14.66
C PHE A 207 -10.34 12.75 -14.74
N ASN A 208 -9.66 13.77 -14.21
CA ASN A 208 -10.14 15.16 -14.27
C ASN A 208 -9.47 15.90 -15.43
N PHE A 209 -10.26 16.52 -16.32
CA PHE A 209 -9.74 17.33 -17.43
C PHE A 209 -9.78 18.84 -17.14
N GLY A 210 -10.21 19.24 -15.93
CA GLY A 210 -10.23 20.62 -15.46
C GLY A 210 -11.35 21.43 -16.11
N ALA A 211 -11.05 22.12 -17.21
CA ALA A 211 -11.98 22.96 -17.97
C ALA A 211 -12.60 24.14 -17.19
N ASP A 212 -11.88 24.64 -16.19
CA ASP A 212 -12.18 25.87 -15.46
C ASP A 212 -11.58 27.13 -16.11
N GLU A 213 -12.18 28.25 -15.75
CA GLU A 213 -11.64 29.61 -15.88
C GLU A 213 -11.10 30.03 -17.27
N TYR A 214 -11.75 29.60 -18.37
CA TYR A 214 -11.37 29.93 -19.75
C TYR A 214 -10.94 31.38 -19.94
N ALA A 215 -9.69 31.63 -20.36
CA ALA A 215 -9.14 32.95 -20.64
C ALA A 215 -9.37 34.00 -19.53
N ASN A 216 -9.32 33.58 -18.25
CA ASN A 216 -9.37 34.44 -17.06
C ASN A 216 -8.28 35.53 -17.03
N ASP A 217 -7.20 35.34 -17.78
CA ASP A 217 -6.10 36.26 -17.97
C ASP A 217 -6.36 37.29 -19.06
N VAL A 218 -7.19 36.98 -20.06
CA VAL A 218 -7.62 37.90 -21.13
C VAL A 218 -8.72 38.83 -20.63
N PHE A 219 -9.76 38.27 -20.03
CA PHE A 219 -10.98 38.94 -19.59
C PHE A 219 -10.94 39.38 -18.12
N SER A 220 -11.96 40.12 -17.65
CA SER A 220 -12.06 40.56 -16.23
C SER A 220 -12.77 39.57 -15.30
N ASN A 221 -13.56 38.67 -15.89
CA ASN A 221 -14.09 37.44 -15.29
C ASN A 221 -13.77 36.32 -16.31
N PRO A 222 -13.73 35.04 -15.92
CA PRO A 222 -13.48 33.99 -16.89
C PRO A 222 -14.53 33.95 -18.02
N GLY A 223 -14.04 33.66 -19.22
CA GLY A 223 -14.57 34.08 -20.52
C GLY A 223 -15.85 33.41 -21.00
N TRP A 224 -16.48 32.53 -20.22
CA TRP A 224 -17.70 31.80 -20.61
C TRP A 224 -18.82 32.74 -21.10
N GLY A 225 -18.96 33.91 -20.46
CA GLY A 225 -19.93 34.93 -20.87
C GLY A 225 -19.58 35.65 -22.17
N GLU A 226 -18.29 35.73 -22.53
CA GLU A 226 -17.83 36.32 -23.79
C GLU A 226 -17.90 35.30 -24.92
N LEU A 227 -17.51 34.04 -24.70
CA LEU A 227 -17.73 32.93 -25.66
C LEU A 227 -19.20 32.83 -26.08
N GLN A 228 -20.14 32.99 -25.14
CA GLN A 228 -21.58 33.03 -25.43
C GLN A 228 -22.05 34.25 -26.24
N LYS A 229 -21.31 35.36 -26.24
CA LYS A 229 -21.64 36.56 -27.03
C LYS A 229 -21.08 36.47 -28.45
N ILE A 230 -19.87 35.93 -28.60
CA ILE A 230 -19.17 35.82 -29.89
C ILE A 230 -19.53 34.54 -30.66
N GLY A 231 -20.18 33.58 -30.01
CA GLY A 231 -20.65 32.34 -30.66
C GLY A 231 -19.59 31.25 -30.74
N LEU A 232 -18.76 31.11 -29.71
CA LEU A 232 -17.73 30.05 -29.58
C LEU A 232 -17.95 29.15 -28.34
N TYR A 233 -19.09 29.27 -27.67
CA TYR A 233 -19.40 28.47 -26.48
C TYR A 233 -19.89 27.05 -26.83
N ASP A 234 -20.46 26.87 -28.02
CA ASP A 234 -20.79 25.57 -28.62
C ASP A 234 -19.54 24.76 -28.95
N GLU A 235 -18.48 25.38 -29.50
CA GLU A 235 -17.18 24.71 -29.68
C GLU A 235 -16.58 24.22 -28.35
N PHE A 236 -16.81 24.95 -27.25
CA PHE A 236 -16.47 24.47 -25.91
C PHE A 236 -17.31 23.27 -25.46
N VAL A 237 -18.63 23.24 -25.75
CA VAL A 237 -19.47 22.05 -25.48
C VAL A 237 -18.94 20.84 -26.25
N VAL A 238 -18.59 21.00 -27.53
CA VAL A 238 -17.98 19.93 -28.36
C VAL A 238 -16.65 19.48 -27.76
N TYR A 239 -15.76 20.42 -27.42
CA TYR A 239 -14.46 20.10 -26.80
C TYR A 239 -14.58 19.29 -25.51
N ALA A 240 -15.44 19.73 -24.58
CA ALA A 240 -15.65 19.05 -23.30
C ALA A 240 -16.24 17.64 -23.50
N ASN A 241 -17.17 17.47 -24.44
CA ASN A 241 -17.75 16.18 -24.77
C ASN A 241 -16.74 15.24 -25.45
N ASP A 242 -15.86 15.74 -26.29
CA ASP A 242 -14.78 14.95 -26.90
C ASP A 242 -13.77 14.46 -25.86
N LEU A 243 -13.37 15.31 -24.89
CA LEU A 243 -12.53 14.86 -23.77
C LEU A 243 -13.26 13.83 -22.90
N ALA A 244 -14.55 14.05 -22.60
CA ALA A 244 -15.36 13.09 -21.88
C ALA A 244 -15.43 11.73 -22.60
N LYS A 245 -15.56 11.74 -23.93
CA LYS A 245 -15.50 10.54 -24.76
C LYS A 245 -14.13 9.86 -24.71
N ILE A 246 -13.02 10.60 -24.86
CA ILE A 246 -11.65 10.06 -24.77
C ILE A 246 -11.43 9.34 -23.43
N ILE A 247 -11.90 9.94 -22.34
CA ILE A 247 -11.79 9.36 -20.98
C ILE A 247 -12.63 8.08 -20.85
N LYS A 248 -13.87 8.08 -21.37
CA LYS A 248 -14.76 6.90 -21.35
C LYS A 248 -14.30 5.76 -22.26
N ASP A 249 -13.74 6.07 -23.42
CA ASP A 249 -13.19 5.06 -24.35
C ASP A 249 -12.00 4.30 -23.73
N ALA A 250 -11.28 4.93 -22.79
CA ALA A 250 -10.24 4.30 -21.98
C ALA A 250 -10.76 3.58 -20.71
N GLY A 251 -12.08 3.57 -20.48
CA GLY A 251 -12.71 2.92 -19.32
C GLY A 251 -12.71 3.75 -18.03
N MET A 252 -12.33 5.03 -18.07
CA MET A 252 -12.36 5.94 -16.92
C MET A 252 -13.62 6.83 -16.94
N LYS A 253 -13.94 7.44 -15.80
CA LYS A 253 -15.03 8.40 -15.62
C LYS A 253 -14.49 9.83 -15.79
N PRO A 254 -15.05 10.65 -16.68
CA PRO A 254 -14.63 12.03 -16.85
C PRO A 254 -15.08 12.90 -15.67
N MET A 255 -14.23 13.81 -15.25
CA MET A 255 -14.54 14.87 -14.29
C MET A 255 -14.03 16.21 -14.79
N CYS A 256 -14.73 17.29 -14.46
CA CYS A 256 -14.30 18.66 -14.70
C CYS A 256 -14.83 19.59 -13.61
N PHE A 257 -14.36 20.83 -13.56
CA PHE A 257 -14.91 21.88 -12.72
C PHE A 257 -16.24 22.42 -13.27
N ASN A 258 -17.03 23.11 -12.43
CA ASN A 258 -18.43 23.42 -12.73
C ASN A 258 -18.68 24.69 -13.54
N ASP A 259 -17.71 25.59 -13.63
CA ASP A 259 -17.96 26.99 -13.97
C ASP A 259 -18.26 27.21 -15.46
N GLY A 260 -17.61 26.46 -16.35
CA GLY A 260 -17.93 26.44 -17.77
C GLY A 260 -19.20 25.67 -18.13
N ILE A 261 -19.70 24.80 -17.25
CA ILE A 261 -20.75 23.82 -17.57
C ILE A 261 -22.14 24.44 -17.44
N TYR A 262 -22.90 24.45 -18.54
CA TYR A 262 -24.20 25.15 -18.70
C TYR A 262 -24.19 26.60 -18.19
N TYR A 263 -23.14 27.37 -18.46
CA TYR A 263 -22.97 28.76 -18.01
C TYR A 263 -24.19 29.64 -18.36
N ASN A 264 -24.56 30.58 -17.48
CA ASN A 264 -25.82 31.34 -17.52
C ASN A 264 -27.11 30.47 -17.53
N LYS A 265 -27.04 29.16 -17.25
CA LYS A 265 -28.14 28.17 -17.41
C LYS A 265 -28.71 28.13 -18.83
N LYS A 266 -27.85 28.29 -19.85
CA LYS A 266 -28.25 28.23 -21.26
C LYS A 266 -27.99 26.85 -21.85
N ASP A 267 -29.05 26.24 -22.37
CA ASP A 267 -29.02 24.97 -23.12
C ASP A 267 -28.87 25.18 -24.64
N SER A 268 -28.97 26.42 -25.13
CA SER A 268 -29.08 26.73 -26.55
C SER A 268 -27.83 26.41 -27.37
N SER A 269 -26.68 26.22 -26.72
CA SER A 269 -25.39 25.92 -27.34
C SER A 269 -25.03 24.42 -27.31
N GLY A 270 -25.95 23.56 -26.85
CA GLY A 270 -25.75 22.11 -26.78
C GLY A 270 -25.89 21.56 -25.36
N THR A 271 -25.65 20.26 -25.24
CA THR A 271 -25.71 19.51 -23.98
C THR A 271 -24.36 18.88 -23.67
N PHE A 272 -23.92 19.01 -22.42
CA PHE A 272 -22.75 18.31 -21.90
C PHE A 272 -23.08 16.83 -21.63
N ASP A 273 -22.09 15.96 -21.83
CA ASP A 273 -22.17 14.53 -21.58
C ASP A 273 -22.48 14.26 -20.10
N GLN A 274 -23.58 13.55 -19.84
CA GLN A 274 -24.12 13.35 -18.48
C GLN A 274 -23.21 12.49 -17.58
N ASP A 275 -22.28 11.72 -18.16
CA ASP A 275 -21.30 10.94 -17.38
C ASP A 275 -20.19 11.82 -16.79
N ILE A 276 -20.07 13.08 -17.20
CA ILE A 276 -19.14 14.05 -16.61
C ILE A 276 -19.53 14.30 -15.16
N ILE A 277 -18.65 13.90 -14.25
CA ILE A 277 -18.69 14.27 -12.83
C ILE A 277 -18.30 15.74 -12.70
N ILE A 278 -19.07 16.49 -11.93
CA ILE A 278 -18.81 17.91 -11.71
C ILE A 278 -18.14 18.09 -10.36
N SER A 279 -16.86 18.48 -10.38
CA SER A 279 -16.13 19.02 -9.24
C SER A 279 -16.64 20.43 -8.96
N TYR A 280 -17.70 20.52 -8.15
CA TYR A 280 -18.43 21.76 -7.94
C TYR A 280 -17.75 22.61 -6.87
N TRP A 281 -17.03 23.65 -7.32
CA TRP A 281 -16.16 24.46 -6.46
C TRP A 281 -16.70 25.85 -6.16
N THR A 282 -17.38 26.49 -7.12
CA THR A 282 -17.86 27.87 -6.99
C THR A 282 -19.34 28.02 -7.30
N ALA A 283 -20.00 28.94 -6.59
CA ALA A 283 -21.33 29.45 -6.90
C ALA A 283 -21.31 30.65 -7.87
N GLY A 284 -20.12 31.07 -8.30
CA GLY A 284 -19.91 32.28 -9.10
C GLY A 284 -19.97 33.56 -8.27
N TRP A 285 -19.77 34.69 -8.95
CA TRP A 285 -19.77 36.03 -8.36
C TRP A 285 -20.38 37.04 -9.34
N TRP A 286 -20.33 38.34 -9.02
CA TRP A 286 -20.93 39.37 -9.86
C TRP A 286 -20.32 39.38 -11.28
N GLY A 287 -21.14 39.04 -12.28
CA GLY A 287 -20.71 38.92 -13.67
C GLY A 287 -20.08 37.57 -14.03
N PHE A 288 -20.04 36.62 -13.10
CA PHE A 288 -19.58 35.24 -13.32
C PHE A 288 -20.69 34.26 -12.91
N ASN A 289 -21.62 34.03 -13.85
CA ASN A 289 -22.93 33.42 -13.62
C ASN A 289 -22.93 31.91 -13.94
N VAL A 290 -22.21 31.12 -13.15
CA VAL A 290 -22.13 29.66 -13.32
C VAL A 290 -23.48 28.96 -13.18
N ALA A 291 -23.60 27.74 -13.72
CA ALA A 291 -24.77 26.91 -13.43
C ALA A 291 -24.81 26.55 -11.94
N LYS A 292 -25.99 26.68 -11.32
CA LYS A 292 -26.20 26.25 -9.93
C LYS A 292 -26.08 24.73 -9.80
N ALA A 293 -25.58 24.24 -8.67
CA ALA A 293 -25.47 22.80 -8.39
C ALA A 293 -26.80 22.05 -8.57
N GLU A 294 -27.94 22.61 -8.13
CA GLU A 294 -29.26 21.98 -8.32
C GLU A 294 -29.63 21.84 -9.80
N TYR A 295 -29.17 22.76 -10.65
CA TYR A 295 -29.39 22.69 -12.10
C TYR A 295 -28.59 21.54 -12.73
N LEU A 296 -27.33 21.36 -12.30
CA LEU A 296 -26.46 20.29 -12.80
C LEU A 296 -26.92 18.90 -12.35
N VAL A 297 -27.39 18.77 -11.10
CA VAL A 297 -28.07 17.55 -10.62
C VAL A 297 -29.31 17.24 -11.45
N ASN A 298 -30.15 18.24 -11.73
CA ASN A 298 -31.35 18.08 -12.59
C ASN A 298 -31.01 17.76 -14.05
N LYS A 299 -29.78 18.06 -14.52
CA LYS A 299 -29.25 17.65 -15.82
C LYS A 299 -28.71 16.21 -15.83
N GLY A 300 -28.67 15.53 -14.68
CA GLY A 300 -28.22 14.15 -14.52
C GLY A 300 -26.76 14.00 -14.06
N HIS A 301 -26.02 15.10 -13.88
CA HIS A 301 -24.63 15.03 -13.46
C HIS A 301 -24.47 14.64 -11.99
N LYS A 302 -23.40 13.92 -11.71
CA LYS A 302 -22.93 13.63 -10.35
C LYS A 302 -22.09 14.81 -9.83
N ILE A 303 -22.29 15.20 -8.58
CA ILE A 303 -21.54 16.29 -7.94
C ILE A 303 -20.49 15.71 -6.99
N LEU A 304 -19.22 16.07 -7.19
CA LEU A 304 -18.19 16.03 -6.15
C LEU A 304 -18.18 17.43 -5.50
N ASN A 305 -18.34 17.50 -4.18
CA ASN A 305 -18.40 18.78 -3.46
C ASN A 305 -16.99 19.32 -3.21
N THR A 306 -16.56 20.30 -4.00
CA THR A 306 -15.20 20.86 -3.99
C THR A 306 -15.21 22.28 -3.43
N ASN A 307 -16.04 22.52 -2.39
CA ASN A 307 -16.36 23.84 -1.84
C ASN A 307 -15.11 24.72 -1.61
N ASP A 308 -15.07 25.86 -2.30
CA ASP A 308 -14.01 26.87 -2.21
C ASP A 308 -13.73 27.39 -0.79
N ALA A 309 -14.69 27.26 0.13
CA ALA A 309 -14.49 27.51 1.55
C ALA A 309 -13.34 26.66 2.17
N TRP A 310 -13.05 25.48 1.63
CA TRP A 310 -11.97 24.59 2.07
C TRP A 310 -10.66 24.75 1.29
N TYR A 311 -10.59 25.70 0.36
CA TYR A 311 -9.36 25.99 -0.37
C TYR A 311 -8.34 26.66 0.55
N TRP A 312 -7.07 26.30 0.38
CA TRP A 312 -5.94 27.09 0.83
C TRP A 312 -4.98 27.36 -0.33
N VAL A 313 -4.67 28.63 -0.59
CA VAL A 313 -3.58 29.00 -1.51
C VAL A 313 -2.28 29.06 -0.71
N LEU A 314 -1.35 28.17 -1.04
CA LEU A 314 -0.08 27.97 -0.34
C LEU A 314 0.69 29.30 -0.22
N GLY A 315 1.08 29.62 1.02
CA GLY A 315 1.77 30.87 1.36
C GLY A 315 0.87 32.07 1.67
N ASN A 316 -0.45 31.99 1.46
CA ASN A 316 -1.43 32.96 1.99
C ASN A 316 -1.81 32.52 3.41
N ILE A 317 -1.28 33.18 4.44
CA ILE A 317 -1.50 32.77 5.85
C ILE A 317 -2.61 33.58 6.51
N ASP A 318 -2.42 34.90 6.63
CA ASP A 318 -3.36 35.84 7.30
C ASP A 318 -4.10 36.75 6.31
N ALA A 319 -3.64 36.80 5.06
CA ALA A 319 -4.15 37.70 4.02
C ALA A 319 -4.01 37.04 2.63
N GLY A 320 -4.69 37.61 1.64
CA GLY A 320 -4.85 37.03 0.31
C GLY A 320 -6.12 36.17 0.20
N GLY A 321 -6.47 35.82 -1.04
CA GLY A 321 -7.55 34.88 -1.33
C GLY A 321 -7.24 33.50 -0.74
N TYR A 322 -8.27 32.80 -0.24
CA TYR A 322 -8.17 31.46 0.35
C TYR A 322 -6.98 31.32 1.33
N ASN A 323 -6.86 32.24 2.29
CA ASN A 323 -5.78 32.22 3.28
C ASN A 323 -6.01 31.17 4.39
N TYR A 324 -4.92 30.60 4.90
CA TYR A 324 -4.90 29.47 5.83
C TYR A 324 -5.85 29.65 7.03
N ASN A 325 -5.81 30.81 7.68
CA ASN A 325 -6.63 31.07 8.86
C ASN A 325 -8.13 31.16 8.52
N SER A 326 -8.48 31.65 7.33
CA SER A 326 -9.86 31.58 6.83
C SER A 326 -10.29 30.15 6.50
N THR A 327 -9.40 29.35 5.88
CA THR A 327 -9.65 27.93 5.59
C THR A 327 -9.89 27.12 6.87
N VAL A 328 -9.06 27.31 7.91
CA VAL A 328 -9.22 26.70 9.24
C VAL A 328 -10.58 27.05 9.85
N ASN A 329 -10.99 28.32 9.79
CA ASN A 329 -12.30 28.74 10.28
C ASN A 329 -13.45 28.11 9.47
N ASN A 330 -13.33 28.05 8.14
CA ASN A 330 -14.34 27.46 7.27
C ASN A 330 -14.52 25.96 7.49
N ILE A 331 -13.43 25.18 7.60
CA ILE A 331 -13.50 23.74 7.92
C ILE A 331 -14.31 23.54 9.21
N ASN A 332 -13.99 24.29 10.26
CA ASN A 332 -14.70 24.18 11.55
C ASN A 332 -16.20 24.51 11.49
N ASN A 333 -16.66 25.30 10.52
CA ASN A 333 -18.03 25.81 10.45
C ASN A 333 -18.90 25.22 9.32
N LYS A 334 -18.30 24.55 8.32
CA LYS A 334 -19.02 23.87 7.23
C LYS A 334 -19.27 22.40 7.57
N LYS A 335 -20.29 21.81 6.94
CA LYS A 335 -20.53 20.36 6.90
C LYS A 335 -19.89 19.75 5.67
N PHE A 336 -19.54 18.46 5.73
CA PHE A 336 -19.06 17.69 4.59
C PHE A 336 -20.01 17.77 3.37
N THR A 337 -21.33 17.83 3.60
CA THR A 337 -22.37 17.92 2.56
C THR A 337 -22.75 19.35 2.14
N ASP A 338 -22.12 20.40 2.69
CA ASP A 338 -22.40 21.79 2.29
C ASP A 338 -21.82 22.07 0.90
N VAL A 339 -22.63 21.96 -0.15
CA VAL A 339 -22.27 22.40 -1.52
C VAL A 339 -22.40 23.92 -1.63
N THR A 340 -21.38 24.59 -2.18
CA THR A 340 -21.38 26.07 -2.24
C THR A 340 -22.53 26.62 -3.11
N GLY A 341 -23.21 27.66 -2.63
CA GLY A 341 -24.37 28.29 -3.31
C GLY A 341 -25.64 27.44 -3.46
N ALA A 342 -25.64 26.20 -2.99
CA ALA A 342 -26.83 25.33 -2.99
C ALA A 342 -27.87 25.83 -1.97
N SER A 343 -29.14 25.71 -2.32
CA SER A 343 -30.27 26.19 -1.51
C SER A 343 -30.74 25.15 -0.47
N ASN A 344 -30.40 23.88 -0.69
CA ASN A 344 -30.70 22.72 0.14
C ASN A 344 -29.54 21.71 0.03
N GLU A 345 -29.56 20.66 0.84
CA GLU A 345 -28.65 19.51 0.71
C GLU A 345 -28.89 18.78 -0.64
N LEU A 346 -27.82 18.27 -1.25
CA LEU A 346 -27.82 17.68 -2.59
C LEU A 346 -27.18 16.29 -2.60
N PRO A 347 -27.59 15.41 -3.53
CA PRO A 347 -26.89 14.14 -3.75
C PRO A 347 -25.47 14.43 -4.26
N ILE A 348 -24.48 14.10 -3.45
CA ILE A 348 -23.06 14.20 -3.78
C ILE A 348 -22.43 12.81 -3.78
N ILE A 349 -21.37 12.62 -4.58
CA ILE A 349 -20.57 11.39 -4.55
C ILE A 349 -19.45 11.43 -3.49
N GLY A 350 -19.34 12.53 -2.76
CA GLY A 350 -18.23 12.82 -1.85
C GLY A 350 -17.83 14.29 -1.86
N SER A 351 -16.76 14.60 -1.13
CA SER A 351 -16.24 15.97 -0.97
C SER A 351 -14.71 16.03 -1.06
N MET A 352 -14.19 17.19 -1.45
CA MET A 352 -12.77 17.41 -1.73
C MET A 352 -12.24 18.67 -1.03
N GLN A 353 -11.16 18.51 -0.24
CA GLN A 353 -10.34 19.60 0.29
C GLN A 353 -9.20 19.89 -0.71
N CYS A 354 -8.86 21.16 -0.95
CA CYS A 354 -7.85 21.54 -1.95
C CYS A 354 -6.77 22.48 -1.38
N VAL A 355 -5.52 22.21 -1.75
CA VAL A 355 -4.39 23.14 -1.61
C VAL A 355 -3.88 23.52 -3.00
N TRP A 356 -3.83 24.84 -3.25
CA TRP A 356 -3.48 25.45 -4.52
C TRP A 356 -2.15 26.20 -4.46
N CYS A 357 -1.47 26.34 -5.60
CA CYS A 357 -0.12 26.89 -5.68
C CYS A 357 -0.03 28.11 -6.63
N ASP A 358 -1.04 28.99 -6.62
CA ASP A 358 -1.18 30.20 -7.45
C ASP A 358 0.08 31.08 -7.51
N THR A 359 0.86 31.10 -6.42
CA THR A 359 2.20 31.69 -6.38
C THR A 359 3.21 30.57 -6.11
N PRO A 360 3.67 29.83 -7.14
CA PRO A 360 4.42 28.58 -6.93
C PRO A 360 5.83 28.81 -6.34
N SER A 361 6.31 30.06 -6.36
CA SER A 361 7.55 30.49 -5.72
C SER A 361 7.49 30.62 -4.19
N LYS A 362 6.31 30.44 -3.59
CA LYS A 362 6.18 30.29 -2.13
C LYS A 362 6.86 28.99 -1.68
N GLU A 363 7.43 29.02 -0.48
CA GLU A 363 8.08 27.86 0.15
C GLU A 363 7.08 26.71 0.36
N HIS A 364 7.50 25.46 0.12
CA HIS A 364 6.70 24.29 0.47
C HIS A 364 6.42 24.25 1.96
N ASP A 365 5.14 24.22 2.34
CA ASP A 365 4.71 24.21 3.74
C ASP A 365 3.91 22.93 4.03
N MET A 366 4.63 21.80 3.98
CA MET A 366 4.08 20.47 4.24
C MET A 366 3.43 20.39 5.63
N ASP A 367 4.00 21.10 6.61
CA ASP A 367 3.50 21.23 7.97
C ASP A 367 2.06 21.76 8.02
N ARG A 368 1.76 22.83 7.27
CA ARG A 368 0.40 23.39 7.17
C ARG A 368 -0.53 22.55 6.31
N ILE A 369 -0.03 21.91 5.24
CA ILE A 369 -0.80 20.93 4.45
C ILE A 369 -1.30 19.80 5.36
N ILE A 370 -0.40 19.16 6.10
CA ILE A 370 -0.66 18.04 7.01
C ILE A 370 -1.64 18.46 8.12
N LYS A 371 -1.48 19.66 8.70
CA LYS A 371 -2.39 20.21 9.73
C LYS A 371 -3.81 20.50 9.19
N LEU A 372 -3.95 20.93 7.93
CA LEU A 372 -5.27 21.11 7.29
C LEU A 372 -5.95 19.77 7.01
N MET A 373 -5.20 18.76 6.57
CA MET A 373 -5.72 17.40 6.40
C MET A 373 -6.18 16.79 7.72
N ASP A 374 -5.45 17.06 8.81
CA ASP A 374 -5.82 16.67 10.18
C ASP A 374 -7.10 17.34 10.63
N LEU A 375 -7.19 18.66 10.50
CA LEU A 375 -8.37 19.42 10.91
C LEU A 375 -9.63 18.97 10.16
N TYR A 376 -9.53 18.73 8.84
CA TYR A 376 -10.66 18.26 8.04
C TYR A 376 -11.13 16.86 8.43
N SER A 377 -10.19 15.93 8.67
CA SER A 377 -10.51 14.57 9.17
C SER A 377 -11.08 14.55 10.58
N GLN A 378 -10.56 15.39 11.49
CA GLN A 378 -11.07 15.52 12.85
C GLN A 378 -12.46 16.16 12.89
N LYS A 379 -12.76 17.06 11.95
CA LYS A 379 -14.07 17.70 11.84
C LYS A 379 -15.15 16.82 11.19
N HIS A 380 -14.76 15.91 10.31
CA HIS A 380 -15.66 15.10 9.48
C HIS A 380 -15.48 13.59 9.70
N THR A 381 -15.26 13.18 10.95
CA THR A 381 -15.00 11.77 11.33
C THR A 381 -16.07 10.77 10.90
N ASP A 382 -17.31 11.22 10.69
CA ASP A 382 -18.42 10.37 10.25
C ASP A 382 -18.25 9.90 8.79
N TYR A 383 -17.43 10.61 8.01
CA TYR A 383 -17.10 10.30 6.61
C TYR A 383 -15.62 9.88 6.46
N LEU A 384 -14.70 10.55 7.18
CA LEU A 384 -13.27 10.32 7.10
C LEU A 384 -12.84 9.22 8.10
N ILE A 385 -13.25 7.98 7.80
CA ILE A 385 -13.01 6.82 8.67
C ILE A 385 -11.53 6.42 8.66
N ARG A 386 -10.84 6.70 9.77
CA ARG A 386 -9.41 6.41 9.96
C ARG A 386 -9.14 4.90 10.13
N PRO A 387 -7.90 4.44 9.90
CA PRO A 387 -7.46 3.10 10.31
C PRO A 387 -7.71 2.87 11.80
N ALA A 388 -7.89 1.61 12.19
CA ALA A 388 -7.91 1.21 13.59
C ALA A 388 -6.53 1.42 14.26
N ASP A 389 -6.52 1.47 15.59
CA ASP A 389 -5.30 1.53 16.39
C ASP A 389 -4.74 0.12 16.59
N PHE A 390 -3.61 -0.17 15.95
CA PHE A 390 -2.89 -1.44 16.05
C PHE A 390 -1.82 -1.46 17.16
N THR A 391 -1.68 -0.38 17.96
CA THR A 391 -0.61 -0.29 18.98
C THR A 391 -0.57 -1.49 19.92
N LYS A 392 -1.72 -1.98 20.38
CA LYS A 392 -1.82 -3.19 21.22
C LYS A 392 -1.38 -4.48 20.50
N VAL A 393 -1.63 -4.58 19.19
CA VAL A 393 -1.22 -5.72 18.37
C VAL A 393 0.30 -5.70 18.21
N ASP A 394 0.86 -4.53 17.92
CA ASP A 394 2.32 -4.35 17.79
C ASP A 394 3.05 -4.58 19.12
N GLU A 395 2.47 -4.12 20.24
CA GLU A 395 2.93 -4.45 21.61
C GLU A 395 2.83 -5.95 21.93
N ALA A 396 1.79 -6.65 21.47
CA ALA A 396 1.65 -8.10 21.66
C ALA A 396 2.68 -8.89 20.84
N ILE A 397 2.91 -8.51 19.58
CA ILE A 397 3.95 -9.09 18.72
C ILE A 397 5.34 -8.91 19.35
N ALA A 398 5.61 -7.74 19.95
CA ALA A 398 6.88 -7.47 20.63
C ALA A 398 7.14 -8.34 21.89
N LYS A 399 6.14 -9.09 22.38
CA LYS A 399 6.28 -10.04 23.51
C LYS A 399 6.63 -11.47 23.08
N ILE A 400 6.69 -11.75 21.78
CA ILE A 400 7.02 -13.09 21.26
C ILE A 400 8.47 -13.45 21.63
N PRO A 401 8.74 -14.65 22.19
CA PRO A 401 10.09 -15.09 22.50
C PRO A 401 10.98 -15.16 21.24
N GLU A 402 12.21 -14.62 21.32
CA GLU A 402 13.16 -14.63 20.20
C GLU A 402 13.54 -16.07 19.76
N ASP A 403 13.72 -16.98 20.72
CA ASP A 403 13.99 -18.40 20.45
C ASP A 403 12.70 -19.23 20.51
N LEU A 404 12.07 -19.43 19.35
CA LEU A 404 10.94 -20.35 19.22
C LEU A 404 11.35 -21.82 19.09
N SER A 405 12.65 -22.14 18.98
CA SER A 405 13.13 -23.50 18.70
C SER A 405 12.96 -24.46 19.88
N ILE A 406 12.84 -23.94 21.10
CA ILE A 406 12.59 -24.72 22.32
C ILE A 406 11.11 -25.12 22.50
N TYR A 407 10.18 -24.55 21.71
CA TYR A 407 8.75 -24.84 21.80
C TYR A 407 8.30 -25.90 20.78
N THR A 408 7.16 -26.53 21.04
CA THR A 408 6.55 -27.54 20.16
C THR A 408 6.07 -26.91 18.86
N THR A 409 6.15 -27.67 17.76
CA THR A 409 5.67 -27.21 16.45
C THR A 409 4.21 -26.79 16.48
N GLU A 410 3.34 -27.53 17.17
CA GLU A 410 1.90 -27.23 17.27
C GLU A 410 1.61 -25.90 17.97
N SER A 411 2.34 -25.56 19.04
CA SER A 411 2.12 -24.30 19.75
C SER A 411 2.66 -23.09 18.98
N VAL A 412 3.80 -23.24 18.29
CA VAL A 412 4.33 -22.22 17.37
C VAL A 412 3.42 -22.01 16.15
N GLU A 413 2.80 -23.07 15.62
CA GLU A 413 1.83 -22.97 14.51
C GLU A 413 0.57 -22.17 14.90
N LYS A 414 0.08 -22.32 16.14
CA LYS A 414 -1.02 -21.50 16.68
C LYS A 414 -0.65 -20.02 16.80
N LEU A 415 0.57 -19.72 17.26
CA LEU A 415 1.09 -18.35 17.32
C LEU A 415 1.21 -17.73 15.92
N ASN A 416 1.81 -18.44 14.97
CA ASN A 416 1.91 -17.99 13.58
C ASN A 416 0.52 -17.73 12.98
N THR A 417 -0.44 -18.64 13.22
CA THR A 417 -1.84 -18.46 12.79
C THR A 417 -2.48 -17.20 13.38
N ALA A 418 -2.19 -16.84 14.64
CA ALA A 418 -2.70 -15.60 15.23
C ALA A 418 -2.12 -14.34 14.56
N ILE A 419 -0.86 -14.39 14.11
CA ILE A 419 -0.17 -13.30 13.41
C ILE A 419 -0.63 -13.19 11.95
N ASP A 420 -0.75 -14.31 11.24
CA ASP A 420 -1.15 -14.37 9.82
C ASP A 420 -2.60 -13.90 9.60
N ASN A 421 -3.44 -13.93 10.65
CA ASN A 421 -4.82 -13.45 10.61
C ASN A 421 -4.97 -11.92 10.80
N ILE A 422 -3.89 -11.17 11.04
CA ILE A 422 -3.96 -9.70 11.27
C ILE A 422 -4.25 -8.98 9.95
N ASP A 423 -5.49 -8.54 9.75
CA ASP A 423 -5.84 -7.58 8.70
C ASP A 423 -5.54 -6.14 9.18
N ARG A 424 -4.53 -5.49 8.60
CA ARG A 424 -4.17 -4.09 8.90
C ARG A 424 -5.01 -3.04 8.16
N SER A 425 -5.95 -3.45 7.31
CA SER A 425 -6.87 -2.54 6.61
C SER A 425 -8.09 -2.13 7.46
N ILE A 426 -8.30 -2.81 8.60
CA ILE A 426 -9.44 -2.57 9.50
C ILE A 426 -9.47 -1.11 9.97
N ARG A 427 -10.69 -0.57 10.00
CA ARG A 427 -11.00 0.82 10.33
C ARG A 427 -11.43 0.96 11.79
N VAL A 428 -11.28 2.17 12.34
CA VAL A 428 -11.56 2.47 13.76
C VAL A 428 -13.00 2.14 14.20
N THR A 429 -13.94 2.06 13.26
CA THR A 429 -15.32 1.58 13.48
C THR A 429 -15.41 0.12 13.93
N GLU A 430 -14.37 -0.68 13.71
CA GLU A 430 -14.28 -2.11 14.02
C GLU A 430 -13.10 -2.42 14.96
N GLN A 431 -12.68 -1.45 15.78
CA GLN A 431 -11.55 -1.56 16.72
C GLN A 431 -11.59 -2.81 17.60
N SER A 432 -12.78 -3.33 17.95
CA SER A 432 -12.93 -4.56 18.74
C SER A 432 -12.37 -5.81 18.06
N ILE A 433 -12.29 -5.84 16.72
CA ILE A 433 -11.62 -6.92 15.97
C ILE A 433 -10.11 -6.83 16.17
N VAL A 434 -9.54 -5.62 16.09
CA VAL A 434 -8.10 -5.37 16.27
C VAL A 434 -7.65 -5.64 17.71
N ASP A 435 -8.44 -5.19 18.69
CA ASP A 435 -8.24 -5.55 20.10
C ASP A 435 -8.31 -7.08 20.31
N GLY A 436 -9.14 -7.78 19.52
CA GLY A 436 -9.22 -9.24 19.47
C GLY A 436 -7.95 -9.92 18.95
N TYR A 437 -7.30 -9.35 17.91
CA TYR A 437 -6.00 -9.85 17.43
C TYR A 437 -4.93 -9.77 18.51
N ALA A 438 -4.84 -8.64 19.22
CA ALA A 438 -3.87 -8.48 20.32
C ALA A 438 -4.08 -9.55 21.41
N ALA A 439 -5.33 -9.76 21.85
CA ALA A 439 -5.67 -10.78 22.83
C ALA A 439 -5.37 -12.21 22.35
N ALA A 440 -5.59 -12.51 21.06
CA ALA A 440 -5.27 -13.82 20.47
C ALA A 440 -3.76 -14.10 20.44
N ILE A 441 -2.94 -13.08 20.12
CA ILE A 441 -1.48 -13.19 20.12
C ILE A 441 -0.96 -13.38 21.55
N GLU A 442 -1.45 -12.59 22.52
CA GLU A 442 -1.07 -12.75 23.93
C GLU A 442 -1.43 -14.14 24.47
N GLN A 443 -2.62 -14.67 24.15
CA GLN A 443 -3.01 -16.02 24.54
C GLN A 443 -2.13 -17.09 23.86
N ALA A 444 -1.81 -16.93 22.56
CA ALA A 444 -0.95 -17.87 21.86
C ALA A 444 0.50 -17.88 22.40
N ILE A 445 1.00 -16.74 22.89
CA ILE A 445 2.30 -16.66 23.61
C ILE A 445 2.22 -17.39 24.96
N ILE A 446 1.11 -17.27 25.70
CA ILE A 446 0.87 -18.00 26.97
C ILE A 446 0.78 -19.52 26.72
N ASP A 447 0.17 -19.94 25.62
CA ASP A 447 -0.04 -21.35 25.25
C ASP A 447 1.20 -22.00 24.59
N LEU A 448 2.32 -21.26 24.43
CA LEU A 448 3.59 -21.80 23.95
C LEU A 448 4.09 -22.93 24.86
N THR A 449 4.12 -24.14 24.31
CA THR A 449 4.45 -25.36 25.05
C THR A 449 5.90 -25.74 24.77
N LEU A 450 6.72 -25.90 25.81
CA LEU A 450 8.11 -26.33 25.66
C LEU A 450 8.18 -27.78 25.14
N LYS A 451 9.23 -28.09 24.38
CA LYS A 451 9.60 -29.48 24.04
C LYS A 451 10.07 -30.22 25.29
N ASP A 452 9.84 -31.52 25.32
CA ASP A 452 10.51 -32.43 26.25
C ASP A 452 12.04 -32.38 26.04
N ALA A 453 12.80 -32.64 27.10
CA ALA A 453 14.23 -32.89 26.98
C ALA A 453 14.51 -34.21 26.23
N ASP A 454 15.60 -34.24 25.48
CA ASP A 454 16.11 -35.46 24.84
C ASP A 454 16.77 -36.37 25.89
N TYR A 455 16.11 -37.48 26.18
CA TYR A 455 16.57 -38.53 27.09
C TYR A 455 17.35 -39.66 26.40
N SER A 456 17.56 -39.62 25.08
CA SER A 456 18.21 -40.70 24.31
C SER A 456 19.51 -41.22 24.95
N LYS A 457 20.40 -40.32 25.37
CA LYS A 457 21.66 -40.66 26.06
C LYS A 457 21.46 -41.32 27.43
N VAL A 458 20.40 -40.93 28.17
CA VAL A 458 20.03 -41.56 29.44
C VAL A 458 19.51 -42.97 29.19
N ASP A 459 18.66 -43.14 28.18
CA ASP A 459 18.09 -44.43 27.79
C ASP A 459 19.18 -45.40 27.30
N GLU A 460 20.12 -44.92 26.48
CA GLU A 460 21.31 -45.69 26.08
C GLU A 460 22.19 -46.08 27.28
N ALA A 461 22.38 -45.19 28.25
CA ALA A 461 23.19 -45.46 29.44
C ALA A 461 22.53 -46.49 30.37
N ILE A 462 21.21 -46.42 30.53
CA ILE A 462 20.43 -47.43 31.27
C ILE A 462 20.48 -48.77 30.56
N ALA A 463 20.25 -48.82 29.24
CA ALA A 463 20.32 -50.06 28.46
C ALA A 463 21.71 -50.73 28.53
N LYS A 464 22.79 -49.94 28.55
CA LYS A 464 24.17 -50.44 28.81
C LYS A 464 24.30 -51.05 30.21
N ALA A 465 23.70 -50.44 31.23
CA ALA A 465 23.73 -50.96 32.59
C ALA A 465 22.92 -52.26 32.74
N GLU A 466 21.73 -52.33 32.12
CA GLU A 466 20.84 -53.49 32.15
C GLU A 466 21.40 -54.69 31.37
N ALA A 467 22.26 -54.46 30.38
CA ALA A 467 22.94 -55.51 29.63
C ALA A 467 24.08 -56.21 30.40
N LEU A 468 24.49 -55.70 31.57
CA LEU A 468 25.57 -56.29 32.37
C LEU A 468 25.04 -57.32 33.38
N ASN A 469 25.72 -58.46 33.46
CA ASN A 469 25.51 -59.41 34.54
C ASN A 469 26.11 -58.89 35.85
N LYS A 470 25.27 -58.40 36.76
CA LYS A 470 25.68 -57.82 38.05
C LYS A 470 26.56 -58.76 38.90
N ASP A 471 26.38 -60.07 38.78
CA ASP A 471 27.16 -61.04 39.55
C ASP A 471 28.64 -61.10 39.15
N GLU A 472 29.02 -60.58 37.97
CA GLU A 472 30.42 -60.49 37.55
C GLU A 472 31.21 -59.34 38.19
N TYR A 473 30.55 -58.42 38.93
CA TYR A 473 31.15 -57.18 39.42
C TYR A 473 31.20 -57.11 40.95
N THR A 474 32.22 -56.43 41.49
CA THR A 474 32.50 -56.36 42.94
C THR A 474 31.47 -55.52 43.70
N ASP A 475 31.09 -54.37 43.15
CA ASP A 475 30.05 -53.47 43.66
C ASP A 475 29.30 -52.81 42.49
N PHE A 476 27.98 -53.04 42.41
CA PHE A 476 27.09 -52.43 41.41
C PHE A 476 26.23 -51.29 41.99
N SER A 477 26.33 -51.02 43.30
CA SER A 477 25.42 -50.13 44.02
C SER A 477 25.41 -48.68 43.51
N LYS A 478 26.55 -48.18 43.01
CA LYS A 478 26.68 -46.84 42.42
C LYS A 478 25.91 -46.72 41.10
N VAL A 479 25.91 -47.77 40.27
CA VAL A 479 25.15 -47.79 39.01
C VAL A 479 23.66 -47.83 39.31
N ASP A 480 23.23 -48.68 40.24
CA ASP A 480 21.82 -48.74 40.67
C ASP A 480 21.35 -47.42 41.31
N ALA A 481 22.21 -46.74 42.07
CA ALA A 481 21.93 -45.41 42.60
C ALA A 481 21.80 -44.34 41.50
N ALA A 482 22.69 -44.34 40.50
CA ALA A 482 22.66 -43.40 39.38
C ALA A 482 21.40 -43.58 38.51
N VAL A 483 21.06 -44.83 38.16
CA VAL A 483 19.83 -45.15 37.40
C VAL A 483 18.57 -44.75 38.19
N LYS A 484 18.53 -45.03 39.50
CA LYS A 484 17.40 -44.65 40.37
C LYS A 484 17.27 -43.13 40.57
N ALA A 485 18.36 -42.37 40.40
CA ALA A 485 18.36 -40.91 40.52
C ALA A 485 17.79 -40.18 39.27
N VAL A 486 17.57 -40.88 38.16
CA VAL A 486 17.02 -40.31 36.92
C VAL A 486 15.63 -39.73 37.15
N LYS A 487 15.46 -38.45 36.85
CA LYS A 487 14.16 -37.76 36.84
C LYS A 487 13.66 -37.66 35.40
N ARG A 488 12.46 -38.15 35.13
CA ARG A 488 11.78 -38.11 33.82
C ARG A 488 10.76 -36.97 33.75
N GLY A 489 10.35 -36.62 32.53
CA GLY A 489 9.37 -35.56 32.28
C GLY A 489 9.91 -34.14 32.51
N LEU A 490 11.22 -33.95 32.31
CA LEU A 490 11.81 -32.61 32.24
C LEU A 490 11.71 -32.06 30.82
N ASP A 491 11.47 -30.76 30.71
CA ASP A 491 11.48 -30.03 29.44
C ASP A 491 12.90 -29.67 28.99
N ILE A 492 13.01 -29.22 27.73
CA ILE A 492 14.28 -28.89 27.06
C ILE A 492 15.12 -27.81 27.76
N THR A 493 14.53 -26.95 28.61
CA THR A 493 15.32 -25.98 29.42
C THR A 493 16.18 -26.67 30.48
N LYS A 494 15.88 -27.95 30.78
CA LYS A 494 16.63 -28.83 31.68
C LYS A 494 17.48 -29.86 30.95
N GLN A 495 17.71 -29.71 29.64
CA GLN A 495 18.55 -30.64 28.87
C GLN A 495 19.91 -30.90 29.52
N LYS A 496 20.53 -29.87 30.12
CA LYS A 496 21.81 -30.00 30.83
C LYS A 496 21.72 -30.93 32.06
N ASP A 497 20.60 -30.91 32.77
CA ASP A 497 20.37 -31.79 33.92
C ASP A 497 20.16 -33.24 33.45
N VAL A 498 19.46 -33.43 32.32
CA VAL A 498 19.27 -34.74 31.68
C VAL A 498 20.60 -35.31 31.14
N ASP A 499 21.40 -34.49 30.48
CA ASP A 499 22.76 -34.84 30.04
C ASP A 499 23.66 -35.22 31.24
N ALA A 500 23.52 -34.53 32.38
CA ALA A 500 24.25 -34.85 33.60
C ALA A 500 23.82 -36.19 34.21
N MET A 501 22.54 -36.57 34.12
CA MET A 501 22.07 -37.90 34.52
C MET A 501 22.68 -39.01 33.65
N ALA A 502 22.75 -38.79 32.33
CA ALA A 502 23.43 -39.72 31.43
C ALA A 502 24.92 -39.83 31.75
N ALA A 503 25.60 -38.71 32.01
CA ALA A 503 27.01 -38.69 32.41
C ALA A 503 27.24 -39.50 33.69
N ALA A 504 26.45 -39.27 34.75
CA ALA A 504 26.58 -39.98 36.03
C ALA A 504 26.42 -41.51 35.90
N ILE A 505 25.51 -41.99 35.04
CA ILE A 505 25.36 -43.44 34.78
C ILE A 505 26.60 -43.97 34.04
N ASN A 506 27.07 -43.28 32.99
CA ASN A 506 28.26 -43.72 32.25
C ASN A 506 29.54 -43.68 33.10
N GLU A 507 29.69 -42.69 34.00
CA GLU A 507 30.79 -42.64 34.97
C GLU A 507 30.72 -43.79 35.98
N ALA A 508 29.55 -44.10 36.51
CA ALA A 508 29.35 -45.24 37.41
C ALA A 508 29.64 -46.58 36.71
N LEU A 509 29.26 -46.72 35.43
CA LEU A 509 29.58 -47.90 34.61
C LEU A 509 31.08 -48.02 34.31
N ALA A 510 31.76 -46.91 34.03
CA ALA A 510 33.21 -46.89 33.81
C ALA A 510 34.03 -47.22 35.08
N ALA A 511 33.44 -47.02 36.26
CA ALA A 511 34.04 -47.33 37.56
C ALA A 511 33.76 -48.78 38.06
N LEU A 512 33.12 -49.64 37.25
CA LEU A 512 32.83 -51.02 37.62
C LEU A 512 34.07 -51.92 37.53
N GLU A 513 34.42 -52.58 38.64
CA GLU A 513 35.48 -53.58 38.71
C GLU A 513 34.89 -55.00 38.64
N LYS A 514 35.41 -55.84 37.74
CA LYS A 514 35.02 -57.26 37.69
C LYS A 514 35.61 -58.02 38.87
N LYS A 515 34.84 -58.97 39.42
CA LYS A 515 35.35 -59.96 40.37
C LYS A 515 36.47 -60.76 39.70
N GLU A 516 37.58 -60.96 40.40
CA GLU A 516 38.66 -61.81 39.90
C GLU A 516 38.13 -63.22 39.65
N ALA A 517 38.47 -63.78 38.49
CA ALA A 517 38.12 -65.15 38.17
C ALA A 517 38.90 -66.09 39.10
N VAL A 518 38.18 -66.85 39.94
CA VAL A 518 38.77 -67.91 40.75
C VAL A 518 39.33 -68.98 39.80
N THR A 519 40.62 -68.93 39.54
CA THR A 519 41.34 -70.01 38.85
C THR A 519 41.31 -71.26 39.73
N PRO A 520 40.72 -72.38 39.27
CA PRO A 520 40.83 -73.64 39.98
C PRO A 520 42.29 -74.11 40.00
N ASP A 521 42.71 -74.69 41.12
CA ASP A 521 44.06 -75.21 41.32
C ASP A 521 44.49 -76.19 40.22
N LYS A 522 45.76 -76.09 39.80
CA LYS A 522 46.41 -77.06 38.91
C LYS A 522 46.88 -78.29 39.68
N PRO A 523 46.61 -79.51 39.16
CA PRO A 523 47.49 -80.66 39.37
C PRO A 523 48.55 -80.77 38.25
N ASN A 524 49.78 -81.07 38.66
CA ASN A 524 50.76 -81.81 37.84
C ASN A 524 50.20 -83.21 37.49
N SER A 525 50.65 -83.96 36.49
CA SER A 525 51.69 -83.81 35.44
C SER A 525 51.59 -85.02 34.49
N GLU A 526 51.93 -84.89 33.19
CA GLU A 526 52.88 -85.78 32.47
C GLU A 526 52.96 -85.46 30.95
N LYS A 527 53.97 -86.03 30.27
CA LYS A 527 54.36 -85.75 28.87
C LYS A 527 53.49 -86.51 27.84
N VAL A 528 53.46 -86.04 26.60
CA VAL A 528 54.11 -86.70 25.42
C VAL A 528 53.85 -85.92 24.11
N ASP A 529 54.93 -85.78 23.33
CA ASP A 529 55.11 -85.49 21.90
C ASP A 529 54.33 -84.42 21.10
N SER A 530 55.04 -83.97 20.06
CA SER A 530 54.59 -83.06 19.01
C SER A 530 54.70 -83.75 17.64
N PRO A 531 53.83 -83.38 16.69
CA PRO A 531 54.27 -83.32 15.30
C PRO A 531 53.84 -82.03 14.58
N LYS A 532 54.58 -81.73 13.50
CA LYS A 532 54.41 -80.56 12.62
C LYS A 532 53.27 -80.75 11.62
N THR A 533 52.53 -79.67 11.34
CA THR A 533 52.05 -79.22 10.01
C THR A 533 51.92 -77.68 10.09
N GLY A 534 52.02 -76.87 9.05
CA GLY A 534 52.18 -77.13 7.60
C GLY A 534 51.22 -76.25 6.81
N ASP A 535 51.74 -75.34 5.98
CA ASP A 535 51.03 -74.28 5.21
C ASP A 535 50.29 -73.19 5.99
N THR A 536 50.47 -71.89 5.76
CA THR A 536 50.90 -71.03 4.62
C THR A 536 49.81 -70.59 3.63
N THR A 537 49.32 -69.36 3.83
CA THR A 537 48.86 -68.43 2.77
C THR A 537 48.94 -66.98 3.29
N ASN A 538 49.87 -66.20 2.73
CA ASN A 538 49.86 -64.73 2.50
C ASN A 538 49.31 -63.78 3.59
N THR A 539 50.11 -62.88 4.21
CA THR A 539 50.81 -61.70 3.62
C THR A 539 49.86 -60.88 2.73
N MET A 540 49.57 -59.59 2.88
CA MET A 540 50.23 -58.35 3.32
C MET A 540 49.10 -57.33 3.63
N VAL A 541 49.26 -56.16 4.26
CA VAL A 541 50.37 -55.49 4.95
C VAL A 541 49.78 -54.51 5.98
N TRP A 542 50.56 -54.19 7.01
CA TRP A 542 50.28 -53.21 8.06
C TRP A 542 50.33 -51.73 7.59
N LEU A 543 49.72 -50.82 8.37
CA LEU A 543 50.00 -49.36 8.43
C LEU A 543 49.63 -48.55 7.16
N SER A 544 49.23 -47.26 7.19
CA SER A 544 48.90 -46.27 8.24
C SER A 544 47.95 -45.22 7.60
N PHE A 545 47.54 -44.08 8.15
CA PHE A 545 47.87 -43.28 9.34
C PHE A 545 46.62 -42.50 9.80
N ALA A 546 46.63 -41.89 11.00
CA ALA A 546 45.66 -40.87 11.41
C ALA A 546 46.26 -39.45 11.28
N ALA A 547 45.46 -38.45 10.86
CA ALA A 547 45.47 -37.06 11.38
C ALA A 547 44.57 -36.06 10.62
N MET A 548 43.89 -35.20 11.40
CA MET A 548 43.64 -33.76 11.19
C MET A 548 42.68 -33.18 10.11
N SER A 549 41.54 -32.68 10.63
CA SER A 549 41.02 -31.29 10.62
C SER A 549 40.54 -30.54 9.34
N ILE A 550 39.26 -30.16 9.39
CA ILE A 550 38.64 -28.83 9.16
C ILE A 550 39.27 -27.86 8.12
N LEU A 551 38.55 -27.52 7.02
CA LEU A 551 37.92 -26.19 6.71
C LEU A 551 37.55 -26.04 5.21
N ALA A 552 36.42 -25.37 4.93
CA ALA A 552 36.00 -24.78 3.63
C ALA A 552 35.83 -25.77 2.43
N SER A 553 34.96 -25.57 1.43
CA SER A 553 34.47 -24.32 0.86
C SER A 553 33.05 -24.42 0.27
N THR A 554 32.48 -23.23 0.08
CA THR A 554 31.24 -22.82 -0.61
C THR A 554 31.06 -23.25 -2.08
N LEU A 555 29.80 -23.14 -2.55
CA LEU A 555 29.32 -23.06 -3.95
C LEU A 555 29.48 -24.35 -4.80
N VAL A 556 28.66 -24.69 -5.81
CA VAL A 556 27.69 -23.98 -6.68
C VAL A 556 26.55 -25.00 -6.96
N LEU A 557 25.24 -24.70 -6.99
CA LEU A 557 24.49 -24.36 -8.23
C LEU A 557 23.02 -24.05 -7.97
N LYS A 558 22.61 -22.81 -8.26
CA LYS A 558 21.23 -22.34 -8.37
C LYS A 558 20.91 -22.12 -9.86
N LYS A 559 19.97 -22.87 -10.45
CA LYS A 559 19.00 -22.41 -11.48
C LYS A 559 18.25 -23.54 -12.21
N ARG A 560 16.91 -23.51 -12.11
CA ARG A 560 15.88 -23.46 -13.20
C ARG A 560 14.60 -24.18 -12.73
N LYS A 561 13.39 -23.76 -13.09
CA LYS A 561 12.80 -22.45 -13.46
C LYS A 561 11.27 -22.68 -13.60
N THR A 562 10.43 -21.72 -13.19
CA THR A 562 9.02 -21.52 -13.65
C THR A 562 8.08 -22.73 -13.74
N TYR A 563 6.97 -22.71 -13.00
CA TYR A 563 5.84 -21.85 -13.36
C TYR A 563 5.35 -21.07 -12.14
#